data_AF-A0A522K681-F1
#
_entry.id   AF-A0A522K681-F1
#
_cell.length_a   1.000
_cell.length_b   1.000
_cell.length_c   1.000
_cell.angle_alpha   90.00
_cell.angle_beta   90.00
_cell.angle_gamma   90.00
#
_symmetry.space_group_name_H-M   'P 1'
#
loop_
_entity.id
_entity.type
_entity.pdbx_description
1 polymer ?
#
loop_
_entity_poly.entity_id
_entity_poly.type
_entity_poly.pdbx_seq_one_letter_code
_entity_poly.pdbx_strand_id
1 'polypeptide(L)'
;PTDGKAQAMDEGFTRLVLDLRDRLKKLYASGEDVEAMEAGKQREIAAFRQRYAAWRDAHWPGDHRYDAWVAKPINNARLLPFGLYDQWTPAFAELFRQSDRKWPAFYGRVRALAHESKAQRDETLQAMVAAVPTG
;
A
#
# COMPACT_ATOMS: atom_id res chain seq x y z
N PRO A 1 -1.07 -16.08 -25.81
CA PRO A 1 -1.05 -16.46 -24.37
C PRO A 1 -0.07 -15.62 -23.51
N THR A 2 0.26 -14.40 -23.93
CA THR A 2 1.17 -13.45 -23.26
C THR A 2 0.59 -12.80 -22.00
N ASP A 3 -0.74 -12.70 -21.93
CA ASP A 3 -1.41 -11.87 -20.92
C ASP A 3 -1.39 -12.50 -19.53
N GLY A 4 -1.60 -13.82 -19.42
CA GLY A 4 -1.53 -14.53 -18.13
C GLY A 4 -0.12 -14.57 -17.53
N LYS A 5 0.91 -14.55 -18.39
CA LYS A 5 2.31 -14.50 -17.96
C LYS A 5 2.66 -13.11 -17.40
N ALA A 6 2.20 -12.03 -18.04
CA ALA A 6 2.36 -10.68 -17.52
C ALA A 6 1.62 -10.50 -16.18
N GLN A 7 0.36 -10.95 -16.10
CA GLN A 7 -0.44 -10.87 -14.88
C GLN A 7 0.22 -11.59 -13.68
N ALA A 8 0.75 -12.79 -13.89
CA ALA A 8 1.43 -13.55 -12.84
C ALA A 8 2.71 -12.84 -12.33
N MET A 9 3.42 -12.12 -13.21
CA MET A 9 4.57 -11.31 -12.82
C MET A 9 4.14 -10.11 -11.97
N ASP A 10 3.09 -9.42 -12.39
CA ASP A 10 2.56 -8.24 -11.69
C ASP A 10 2.04 -8.61 -10.29
N GLU A 11 1.33 -9.73 -10.16
CA GLU A 11 0.88 -10.27 -8.87
C GLU A 11 2.05 -10.68 -7.97
N GLY A 12 3.07 -11.35 -8.52
CA GLY A 12 4.25 -11.75 -7.77
C GLY A 12 5.05 -10.54 -7.27
N PHE A 13 5.22 -9.53 -8.11
CA PHE A 13 5.85 -8.28 -7.73
C PHE A 13 5.06 -7.55 -6.65
N THR A 14 3.73 -7.46 -6.80
CA THR A 14 2.83 -6.83 -5.82
C THR A 14 2.95 -7.51 -4.45
N ARG A 15 2.99 -8.85 -4.41
CA ARG A 15 3.21 -9.62 -3.17
C ARG A 15 4.54 -9.28 -2.49
N LEU A 16 5.62 -9.10 -3.24
CA LEU A 16 6.92 -8.70 -2.69
C LEU A 16 6.87 -7.28 -2.09
N VAL A 17 6.17 -6.35 -2.74
CA VAL A 17 6.04 -4.97 -2.23
C VAL A 17 5.17 -4.94 -0.96
N LEU A 18 4.09 -5.74 -0.91
CA LEU A 18 3.25 -5.90 0.26
C LEU A 18 4.01 -6.48 1.46
N ASP A 19 4.82 -7.54 1.24
CA ASP A 19 5.69 -8.10 2.30
C ASP A 19 6.68 -7.06 2.86
N LEU A 20 7.31 -6.26 2.00
CA LEU A 20 8.18 -5.16 2.45
C LEU A 20 7.40 -4.16 3.32
N ARG A 21 6.20 -3.76 2.90
CA ARG A 21 5.38 -2.82 3.65
C ARG A 21 5.04 -3.35 5.05
N ASP A 22 4.68 -4.63 5.16
CA ASP A 22 4.35 -5.25 6.45
C ASP A 22 5.56 -5.36 7.38
N ARG A 23 6.75 -5.64 6.84
CA ARG A 23 7.99 -5.66 7.61
C ARG A 23 8.34 -4.28 8.15
N LEU A 24 8.24 -3.25 7.31
CA LEU A 24 8.47 -1.87 7.73
C LEU A 24 7.43 -1.44 8.78
N LYS A 25 6.16 -1.83 8.63
CA LYS A 25 5.12 -1.57 9.64
C LYS A 25 5.47 -2.18 11.00
N LYS A 26 5.98 -3.41 11.04
CA LYS A 26 6.43 -4.06 12.27
C LYS A 26 7.63 -3.35 12.91
N LEU A 27 8.61 -2.94 12.10
CA LEU A 27 9.74 -2.14 12.56
C LEU A 27 9.29 -0.82 13.19
N TYR A 28 8.40 -0.08 12.54
CA TYR A 28 7.87 1.18 13.09
C TYR A 28 7.06 0.99 14.38
N ALA A 29 6.55 -0.22 14.63
CA ALA A 29 5.83 -0.57 15.85
C ALA A 29 6.74 -1.09 16.98
N SER A 30 8.05 -1.29 16.75
CA SER A 30 8.97 -1.85 17.76
C SER A 30 9.34 -0.86 18.88
N GLY A 31 9.14 0.45 18.65
CA GLY A 31 9.48 1.49 19.62
C GLY A 31 10.98 1.76 19.75
N GLU A 32 11.78 1.30 18.79
CA GLU A 32 13.21 1.63 18.68
C GLU A 32 13.44 3.14 18.54
N ASP A 33 14.64 3.59 18.91
CA ASP A 33 15.04 4.96 18.67
C ASP A 33 15.12 5.28 17.16
N VAL A 34 15.18 6.57 16.84
CA VAL A 34 15.12 7.05 15.44
C VAL A 34 16.30 6.54 14.61
N GLU A 35 17.48 6.39 15.20
CA GLU A 35 18.70 5.97 14.50
C GLU A 35 18.62 4.47 14.16
N ALA A 36 18.21 3.65 15.15
CA ALA A 36 17.97 2.23 14.99
C ALA A 36 16.85 1.94 13.99
N MET A 37 15.78 2.74 14.00
CA MET A 37 14.65 2.63 13.09
C MET A 37 15.02 2.98 11.63
N GLU A 38 15.81 4.02 11.40
CA GLU A 38 16.31 4.32 10.05
C GLU A 38 17.31 3.26 9.58
N ALA A 39 18.19 2.77 10.43
CA ALA A 39 19.08 1.65 10.09
C ALA A 39 18.30 0.37 9.75
N GLY A 40 17.26 0.05 10.53
CA GLY A 40 16.37 -1.09 10.28
C GLY A 40 15.63 -0.98 8.95
N LYS A 41 15.12 0.20 8.63
CA LYS A 41 14.45 0.46 7.35
C LYS A 41 15.39 0.26 6.16
N GLN A 42 16.64 0.73 6.25
CA GLN A 42 17.63 0.48 5.19
C GLN A 42 17.94 -1.01 5.04
N ARG A 43 18.05 -1.75 6.16
CA ARG A 43 18.22 -3.22 6.12
C ARG A 43 17.06 -3.91 5.43
N GLU A 44 15.82 -3.53 5.74
CA GLU A 44 14.62 -4.14 5.11
C GLU A 44 14.51 -3.82 3.62
N ILE A 45 14.84 -2.60 3.21
CA ILE A 45 14.88 -2.21 1.79
C ILE A 45 15.97 -3.00 1.04
N ALA A 46 17.16 -3.16 1.63
CA ALA A 46 18.22 -3.97 1.05
C ALA A 46 17.81 -5.44 0.92
N ALA A 47 17.19 -6.00 1.95
CA ALA A 47 16.68 -7.37 1.94
C ALA A 47 15.56 -7.56 0.91
N PHE A 48 14.65 -6.59 0.75
CA PHE A 48 13.64 -6.59 -0.32
C PHE A 48 14.29 -6.65 -1.71
N ARG A 49 15.34 -5.85 -1.95
CA ARG A 49 16.05 -5.86 -3.24
C ARG A 49 16.65 -7.22 -3.56
N GLN A 50 17.20 -7.90 -2.56
CA GLN A 50 17.72 -9.27 -2.72
C GLN A 50 16.59 -10.27 -3.01
N ARG A 51 15.47 -10.21 -2.26
CA ARG A 51 14.29 -11.06 -2.48
C ARG A 51 13.71 -10.86 -3.88
N TYR A 52 13.61 -9.61 -4.33
CA TYR A 52 13.17 -9.26 -5.68
C TYR A 52 14.09 -9.84 -6.75
N ALA A 53 15.41 -9.65 -6.63
CA ALA A 53 16.37 -10.15 -7.61
C ALA A 53 16.31 -11.69 -7.72
N ALA A 54 16.30 -12.40 -6.59
CA ALA A 54 16.18 -13.86 -6.56
C ALA A 54 14.86 -14.35 -7.19
N TRP A 55 13.74 -13.70 -6.86
CA TRP A 55 12.44 -14.04 -7.45
C TRP A 55 12.42 -13.77 -8.97
N ARG A 56 12.90 -12.61 -9.41
CA ARG A 56 12.98 -12.22 -10.83
C ARG A 56 13.85 -13.20 -11.59
N ASP A 57 15.05 -13.50 -11.13
CA ASP A 57 16.01 -14.32 -11.86
C ASP A 57 15.53 -15.78 -11.98
N ALA A 58 14.82 -16.30 -10.96
CA ALA A 58 14.27 -17.65 -10.98
C ALA A 58 13.04 -17.82 -11.88
N HIS A 59 12.19 -16.79 -11.99
CA HIS A 59 10.87 -16.93 -12.66
C HIS A 59 10.75 -16.10 -13.96
N TRP A 60 11.58 -15.07 -14.11
CA TRP A 60 11.48 -14.00 -15.11
C TRP A 60 12.83 -13.56 -15.68
N PRO A 61 13.74 -14.47 -16.11
CA PRO A 61 15.14 -14.15 -16.43
C PRO A 61 15.36 -13.20 -17.63
N GLY A 62 14.31 -12.81 -18.35
CA GLY A 62 14.38 -11.85 -19.47
C GLY A 62 13.39 -10.68 -19.36
N ASP A 63 12.69 -10.55 -18.23
CA ASP A 63 11.75 -9.45 -18.01
C ASP A 63 12.19 -8.61 -16.81
N HIS A 64 12.65 -7.40 -17.11
CA HIS A 64 13.27 -6.47 -16.17
C HIS A 64 12.39 -5.25 -15.86
N ARG A 65 11.09 -5.31 -16.17
CA ARG A 65 10.17 -4.15 -16.11
C ARG A 65 10.14 -3.43 -14.76
N TYR A 66 10.40 -4.14 -13.65
CA TYR A 66 10.36 -3.56 -12.31
C TYR A 66 11.72 -3.11 -11.77
N ASP A 67 12.82 -3.39 -12.48
CA ASP A 67 14.18 -3.06 -12.02
C ASP A 67 14.33 -1.55 -11.76
N ALA A 68 13.83 -0.73 -12.68
CA ALA A 68 13.86 0.73 -12.53
C ALA A 68 13.04 1.22 -11.33
N TRP A 69 11.96 0.53 -10.98
CA TRP A 69 11.17 0.86 -9.80
C TRP A 69 11.94 0.53 -8.51
N VAL A 70 12.55 -0.67 -8.45
CA VAL A 70 13.29 -1.23 -7.30
C VAL A 70 14.60 -0.48 -7.03
N ALA A 71 15.26 0.00 -8.08
CA ALA A 71 16.52 0.76 -7.98
C ALA A 71 16.31 2.17 -7.38
N LYS A 72 15.17 2.80 -7.65
CA LYS A 72 14.83 4.12 -7.13
C LYS A 72 14.61 4.07 -5.60
N PRO A 73 14.74 5.21 -4.88
CA PRO A 73 14.49 5.26 -3.44
C PRO A 73 13.11 4.71 -3.10
N ILE A 74 13.03 3.82 -2.11
CA ILE A 74 11.77 3.25 -1.61
C ILE A 74 11.40 3.97 -0.32
N ASN A 75 10.25 4.61 -0.34
CA ASN A 75 9.68 5.32 0.79
C ASN A 75 8.19 5.03 0.87
N ASN A 76 7.53 5.53 1.92
CA ASN A 76 6.12 5.28 2.13
C ASN A 76 5.28 5.61 0.89
N ALA A 77 5.47 6.79 0.27
CA ALA A 77 4.74 7.26 -0.92
C ALA A 77 4.75 6.28 -2.11
N ARG A 78 5.84 5.51 -2.28
CA ARG A 78 5.97 4.53 -3.37
C ARG A 78 5.44 3.16 -3.01
N LEU A 79 5.44 2.82 -1.72
CA LEU A 79 4.75 1.64 -1.20
C LEU A 79 3.23 1.86 -1.18
N LEU A 80 2.78 3.12 -1.13
CA LEU A 80 1.36 3.39 -0.93
C LEU A 80 0.44 2.79 -2.00
N PRO A 81 0.74 2.90 -3.30
CA PRO A 81 -0.10 2.33 -4.35
C PRO A 81 -0.27 0.81 -4.24
N PHE A 82 0.63 0.11 -3.53
CA PHE A 82 0.67 -1.35 -3.43
C PHE A 82 -0.05 -1.88 -2.19
N GLY A 83 -1.06 -1.16 -1.68
CA GLY A 83 -1.96 -1.72 -0.66
C GLY A 83 -2.69 -0.69 0.22
N LEU A 84 -2.65 0.60 -0.10
CA LEU A 84 -3.36 1.60 0.71
C LEU A 84 -4.81 1.86 0.36
N TYR A 85 -5.34 1.22 -0.66
CA TYR A 85 -6.75 1.34 -0.96
C TYR A 85 -7.57 0.21 -0.33
N ASP A 86 -7.11 -1.03 -0.21
CA ASP A 86 -8.06 -2.12 0.13
C ASP A 86 -8.76 -1.99 1.49
N GLN A 87 -8.11 -1.43 2.51
CA GLN A 87 -8.75 -1.29 3.83
C GLN A 87 -9.82 -0.19 3.89
N TRP A 88 -9.62 0.95 3.20
CA TRP A 88 -10.53 2.11 3.30
C TRP A 88 -11.24 2.46 1.98
N THR A 89 -10.93 1.77 0.87
CA THR A 89 -11.65 1.93 -0.40
C THR A 89 -13.14 1.68 -0.24
N PRO A 90 -13.58 0.64 0.49
CA PRO A 90 -15.00 0.45 0.74
C PRO A 90 -15.60 1.68 1.46
N ALA A 91 -14.87 2.25 2.43
CA ALA A 91 -15.32 3.45 3.14
C ALA A 91 -15.38 4.71 2.25
N PHE A 92 -14.36 4.97 1.42
CA PHE A 92 -14.37 6.12 0.51
C PHE A 92 -15.40 5.95 -0.61
N ALA A 93 -15.66 4.73 -1.07
CA ALA A 93 -16.73 4.43 -2.03
C ALA A 93 -18.12 4.68 -1.44
N GLU A 94 -18.33 4.27 -0.19
CA GLU A 94 -19.57 4.55 0.54
C GLU A 94 -19.75 6.06 0.78
N LEU A 95 -18.68 6.76 1.18
CA LEU A 95 -18.69 8.21 1.36
C LEU A 95 -19.05 8.95 0.05
N PHE A 96 -18.59 8.44 -1.11
CA PHE A 96 -18.97 8.96 -2.42
C PHE A 96 -20.43 8.69 -2.76
N ARG A 97 -20.95 7.50 -2.46
CA ARG A 97 -22.38 7.16 -2.62
C ARG A 97 -23.27 8.07 -1.78
N GLN A 98 -22.94 8.27 -0.51
CA GLN A 98 -23.67 9.19 0.38
C GLN A 98 -23.61 10.65 -0.07
N SER A 99 -22.65 11.00 -0.93
CA SER A 99 -22.48 12.35 -1.47
C SER A 99 -23.22 12.53 -2.80
N ASP A 100 -24.24 11.71 -3.08
CA ASP A 100 -24.97 11.64 -4.36
C ASP A 100 -24.05 11.51 -5.58
N ARG A 101 -22.85 10.94 -5.39
CA ARG A 101 -21.80 10.85 -6.41
C ARG A 101 -21.35 12.21 -6.96
N LYS A 102 -21.52 13.29 -6.18
CA LYS A 102 -21.08 14.66 -6.53
C LYS A 102 -19.70 14.94 -5.95
N TRP A 103 -18.73 15.18 -6.83
CA TRP A 103 -17.34 15.44 -6.45
C TRP A 103 -17.15 16.61 -5.46
N PRO A 104 -17.81 17.78 -5.62
CA PRO A 104 -17.65 18.87 -4.65
C PRO A 104 -18.12 18.49 -3.23
N ALA A 105 -19.21 17.74 -3.12
CA ALA A 105 -19.75 17.27 -1.85
C ALA A 105 -18.84 16.21 -1.20
N PHE A 106 -18.33 15.27 -2.01
CA PHE A 106 -17.36 14.26 -1.58
C PHE A 106 -16.07 14.89 -1.03
N TYR A 107 -15.48 15.85 -1.74
CA TYR A 107 -14.28 16.54 -1.26
C TYR A 107 -14.53 17.38 0.00
N GLY A 108 -15.74 17.92 0.18
CA GLY A 108 -16.15 18.54 1.44
C GLY A 108 -16.06 17.56 2.60
N ARG A 109 -16.58 16.34 2.42
CA ARG A 109 -16.58 15.30 3.44
C ARG A 109 -15.21 14.69 3.72
N VAL A 110 -14.41 14.45 2.68
CA VAL A 110 -13.01 14.00 2.85
C VAL A 110 -12.19 15.06 3.61
N ARG A 111 -12.43 16.35 3.34
CA ARG A 111 -11.82 17.42 4.14
C ARG A 111 -12.28 17.39 5.58
N ALA A 112 -13.58 17.24 5.86
CA ALA A 112 -14.06 17.11 7.24
C ALA A 112 -13.37 15.95 7.98
N LEU A 113 -13.28 14.79 7.33
CA LEU A 113 -12.59 13.60 7.85
C LEU A 113 -11.09 13.84 8.10
N ALA A 114 -10.43 14.66 7.26
CA ALA A 114 -9.03 15.03 7.45
C ALA A 114 -8.81 15.96 8.66
N HIS A 115 -9.82 16.71 9.09
CA HIS A 115 -9.77 17.58 10.28
C HIS A 115 -10.09 16.83 11.58
N GLU A 116 -10.63 15.61 11.51
CA GLU A 116 -10.84 14.77 12.69
C GLU A 116 -9.51 14.33 13.31
N SER A 117 -9.54 14.10 14.62
CA SER A 117 -8.44 13.41 15.29
C SER A 117 -8.25 12.02 14.66
N LYS A 118 -7.04 11.48 14.72
CA LYS A 118 -6.74 10.18 14.11
C LYS A 118 -7.69 9.07 14.60
N ALA A 119 -8.01 9.05 15.90
CA ALA A 119 -8.91 8.06 16.49
C ALA A 119 -10.32 8.16 15.90
N GLN A 120 -10.87 9.36 15.84
CA GLN A 120 -12.21 9.61 15.26
C GLN A 120 -12.24 9.28 13.77
N ARG A 121 -11.21 9.68 13.03
CA ARG A 121 -11.12 9.35 11.59
C ARG A 121 -11.09 7.85 11.36
N ASP A 122 -10.32 7.10 12.14
CA ASP A 122 -10.21 5.66 12.00
C ASP A 122 -11.54 4.97 12.37
N GLU A 123 -12.25 5.41 13.42
CA GLU A 123 -13.60 4.93 13.76
C GLU A 123 -14.61 5.20 12.64
N THR A 124 -14.63 6.43 12.12
CA THR A 124 -15.50 6.84 11.01
C THR A 124 -15.24 5.98 9.77
N LEU A 125 -13.97 5.76 9.42
CA LEU A 125 -13.61 4.92 8.29
C LEU A 125 -13.98 3.44 8.53
N GLN A 126 -13.82 2.90 9.73
CA GLN A 126 -14.24 1.53 10.07
C GLN A 126 -15.75 1.35 9.97
N ALA A 127 -16.53 2.30 10.50
CA ALA A 127 -17.98 2.28 10.40
C ALA A 127 -18.44 2.29 8.94
N MET A 128 -17.77 3.07 8.09
CA MET A 128 -18.06 3.11 6.66
C MET A 128 -17.67 1.81 5.93
N VAL A 129 -16.57 1.15 6.32
CA VAL A 129 -16.23 -0.18 5.78
C VAL A 129 -17.28 -1.22 6.17
N ALA A 130 -17.71 -1.23 7.44
CA ALA A 130 -18.70 -2.17 7.96
C ALA A 130 -20.11 -1.96 7.35
N ALA A 131 -20.40 -0.74 6.88
CA ALA A 131 -21.68 -0.39 6.27
C ALA A 131 -21.80 -0.78 4.78
N VAL A 132 -20.72 -1.24 4.13
CA VAL A 132 -20.78 -1.70 2.73
C VAL A 132 -21.41 -3.10 2.70
N PRO A 133 -22.58 -3.29 2.06
CA PRO A 133 -23.14 -4.62 1.89
C PRO A 133 -22.19 -5.46 1.02
N THR A 134 -21.78 -6.62 1.52
CA THR A 134 -21.09 -7.63 0.73
C THR A 134 -22.13 -8.30 -0.18
N GLY A 135 -22.28 -7.75 -1.38
CA GLY A 135 -23.12 -8.30 -2.46
C GLY A 135 -22.26 -8.89 -3.56
#